data_AF-A0A850BLQ1-F1
#
_entry.id   AF-A0A850BLQ1-F1
#
_cell.length_a   1.000
_cell.length_b   1.000
_cell.length_c   1.000
_cell.angle_alpha   90.00
_cell.angle_beta   90.00
_cell.angle_gamma   90.00
#
_symmetry.space_group_name_H-M   'P 1'
#
loop_
_entity.id
_entity.type
_entity.pdbx_description
1 polymer ?
#
loop_
_entity_poly.entity_id
_entity_poly.type
_entity_poly.pdbx_seq_one_letter_code
_entity_poly.pdbx_strand_id
1 'polypeptide(L)'
;MLRQKNAFFGMILFAVGLSGCSGQDPAVAPGECPNVQPPPVASSAPPTTTPPGQSVDLAACSGAATQEQIDKELEIVSFLSTDFHEMVVCGGLANRFAYELIHFFASIGCGEPTNPVGLIFSGLGTFLAGGVMQINVKLAKDSNLGKAGDPVPFDLFSIGSYGAGISVKAEITADTSWSTEGEFAAHVDGTYEISVDAPNPDALGLWGIAATGKVSKTQAELAQAIAENVVFSLDIEQESSQGVKYRIVSPDFSPADLYNGTGIDLPLTFLEAIIPETNQKTTLDHWGIRFVPDQIGILDGSIGVKVDGGSVPFYAVYSYAQSRTPSVAVSCNPPSP
;
A
#
# COMPACT_ATOMS: atom_id res chain seq x y z
N MET A 1 47.08 -39.45 -2.94
CA MET A 1 46.77 -39.05 -1.54
C MET A 1 45.86 -37.82 -1.61
N LEU A 2 44.60 -37.92 -2.02
CA LEU A 2 43.40 -38.21 -1.21
C LEU A 2 43.50 -37.82 0.28
N ARG A 3 42.79 -36.75 0.65
CA ARG A 3 41.94 -36.73 1.85
C ARG A 3 40.75 -35.77 1.67
N GLN A 4 39.61 -36.39 1.41
CA GLN A 4 38.24 -35.96 1.64
C GLN A 4 38.05 -35.41 3.06
N LYS A 5 37.27 -34.33 3.20
CA LYS A 5 36.47 -34.07 4.41
C LYS A 5 35.05 -33.69 3.99
N ASN A 6 34.15 -34.63 4.24
CA ASN A 6 32.70 -34.43 4.23
C ASN A 6 32.32 -33.54 5.41
N ALA A 7 31.39 -32.63 5.22
CA ALA A 7 30.55 -32.10 6.30
C ALA A 7 29.09 -32.32 5.88
N PHE A 8 28.41 -33.09 6.71
CA PHE A 8 27.08 -33.65 6.50
C PHE A 8 26.04 -32.76 7.18
N PHE A 9 24.86 -32.75 6.56
CA PHE A 9 23.54 -32.25 6.96
C PHE A 9 23.24 -32.03 8.45
N GLY A 10 22.52 -30.95 8.72
CA GLY A 10 21.79 -30.70 9.97
C GLY A 10 20.80 -29.54 9.81
N MET A 11 19.78 -29.69 8.96
CA MET A 11 18.68 -28.73 8.85
C MET A 11 17.59 -29.13 9.85
N ILE A 12 17.44 -28.34 10.91
CA ILE A 12 16.38 -28.50 11.91
C ILE A 12 15.13 -27.81 11.38
N LEU A 13 14.11 -28.59 11.01
CA LEU A 13 12.74 -28.08 10.83
C LEU A 13 12.15 -27.79 12.22
N PHE A 14 11.85 -26.53 12.51
CA PHE A 14 10.87 -26.19 13.54
C PHE A 14 9.49 -26.19 12.89
N ALA A 15 8.69 -27.21 13.20
CA ALA A 15 7.25 -27.16 13.03
C ALA A 15 6.68 -26.37 14.22
N VAL A 16 6.15 -25.18 13.99
CA VAL A 16 5.32 -24.46 14.97
C VAL A 16 3.87 -24.69 14.57
N GLY A 17 3.13 -25.38 15.46
CA GLY A 17 1.73 -25.68 15.29
C GLY A 17 0.86 -24.43 15.36
N LEU A 18 -0.12 -24.37 14.45
CA LEU A 18 -1.25 -23.45 14.50
C LEU A 18 -2.18 -23.85 15.65
N SER A 19 -2.05 -23.19 16.80
CA SER A 19 -3.09 -23.14 17.82
C SER A 19 -4.01 -21.96 17.54
N GLY A 20 -5.28 -22.24 17.26
CA GLY A 20 -6.31 -21.22 17.09
C GLY A 20 -6.51 -20.39 18.36
N CYS A 21 -6.64 -19.09 18.19
CA CYS A 21 -6.97 -18.15 19.25
C CYS A 21 -8.39 -17.62 19.02
N SER A 22 -9.37 -18.21 19.71
CA SER A 22 -10.61 -17.51 20.07
C SER A 22 -10.35 -16.77 21.38
N GLY A 23 -10.11 -15.46 21.31
CA GLY A 23 -9.91 -14.60 22.48
C GLY A 23 -11.06 -13.61 22.60
N GLN A 24 -11.68 -13.56 23.78
CA GLN A 24 -12.62 -12.50 24.16
C GLN A 24 -11.98 -11.11 24.04
N ASP A 25 -12.77 -10.14 23.60
CA ASP A 25 -12.38 -8.73 23.50
C ASP A 25 -11.85 -8.21 24.85
N PRO A 26 -10.65 -7.60 24.91
CA PRO A 26 -10.23 -6.86 26.09
C PRO A 26 -11.02 -5.56 26.15
N ALA A 27 -11.94 -5.47 27.12
CA ALA A 27 -12.51 -4.19 27.51
C ALA A 27 -11.40 -3.30 28.09
N VAL A 28 -10.97 -2.30 27.34
CA VAL A 28 -9.99 -1.30 27.79
C VAL A 28 -10.64 -0.40 28.83
N ALA A 29 -9.96 -0.20 29.96
CA ALA A 29 -10.43 0.71 31.00
C ALA A 29 -10.34 2.18 30.51
N PRO A 30 -11.27 3.07 30.90
CA PRO A 30 -11.23 4.47 30.50
C PRO A 30 -9.88 5.12 30.85
N GLY A 31 -9.17 5.64 29.85
CA GLY A 31 -7.92 6.38 30.03
C GLY A 31 -6.62 5.60 29.80
N GLU A 32 -6.68 4.32 29.44
CA GLU A 32 -5.52 3.59 28.91
C GLU A 32 -5.60 3.55 27.39
N CYS A 33 -4.47 3.82 26.72
CA CYS A 33 -4.44 3.70 25.27
C CYS A 33 -4.62 2.24 24.88
N PRO A 34 -5.53 1.96 23.93
CA PRO A 34 -5.75 0.60 23.50
C PRO A 34 -4.42 0.13 22.88
N ASN A 35 -3.84 -0.96 23.41
CA ASN A 35 -2.63 -1.55 22.85
C ASN A 35 -2.98 -2.21 21.53
N VAL A 36 -2.97 -1.39 20.50
CA VAL A 36 -3.47 -1.74 19.20
C VAL A 36 -2.29 -1.62 18.25
N GLN A 37 -1.47 -2.66 18.26
CA GLN A 37 -0.46 -2.80 17.24
C GLN A 37 -1.15 -3.21 15.94
N PRO A 38 -0.82 -2.57 14.80
CA PRO A 38 -1.16 -3.11 13.50
C PRO A 38 -0.63 -4.55 13.45
N PRO A 39 -1.36 -5.50 12.85
CA PRO A 39 -0.80 -6.81 12.61
C PRO A 39 0.51 -6.65 11.84
N PRO A 40 1.54 -7.46 12.13
CA PRO A 40 2.73 -7.48 11.29
C PRO A 40 2.28 -7.66 9.84
N VAL A 41 2.80 -6.83 8.93
CA VAL A 41 2.60 -7.01 7.48
C VAL A 41 2.90 -8.49 7.22
N ALA A 42 1.87 -9.23 6.80
CA ALA A 42 2.01 -10.67 6.62
C ALA A 42 3.22 -10.90 5.71
N SER A 43 4.20 -11.66 6.19
CA SER A 43 5.30 -12.14 5.35
C SER A 43 4.66 -12.91 4.21
N SER A 44 4.60 -12.31 3.01
CA SER A 44 4.15 -13.03 1.83
C SER A 44 5.14 -14.17 1.62
N ALA A 45 4.65 -15.40 1.71
CA ALA A 45 5.41 -16.52 1.18
C ALA A 45 5.72 -16.21 -0.30
N PRO A 46 6.91 -16.54 -0.81
CA PRO A 46 7.22 -16.30 -2.21
C PRO A 46 6.10 -16.90 -3.07
N PRO A 47 5.58 -16.16 -4.06
CA PRO A 47 4.44 -16.61 -4.86
C PRO A 47 4.77 -17.96 -5.47
N THR A 48 3.82 -18.90 -5.39
CA THR A 48 3.88 -20.13 -6.16
C THR A 48 3.98 -19.78 -7.64
N THR A 49 4.83 -20.47 -8.40
CA THR A 49 5.12 -20.20 -9.82
C THR A 49 3.92 -20.41 -10.76
N THR A 50 2.79 -20.85 -10.23
CA THR A 50 1.52 -20.94 -10.95
C THR A 50 0.49 -20.08 -10.21
N PRO A 51 -0.03 -19.00 -10.83
CA PRO A 51 -1.10 -18.21 -10.25
C PRO A 51 -2.33 -19.10 -9.96
N PRO A 52 -3.01 -18.92 -8.81
CA PRO A 52 -4.30 -19.57 -8.58
C PRO A 52 -5.28 -19.26 -9.72
N GLY A 53 -5.93 -20.27 -10.27
CA GLY A 53 -7.01 -20.08 -11.26
C GLY A 53 -6.54 -19.70 -12.67
N GLN A 54 -5.31 -20.04 -13.07
CA GLN A 54 -4.86 -19.81 -14.45
C GLN A 54 -5.64 -20.66 -15.47
N SER A 55 -6.23 -20.04 -16.48
CA SER A 55 -6.80 -20.73 -17.65
C SER A 55 -5.99 -20.41 -18.90
N VAL A 56 -5.53 -21.42 -19.63
CA VAL A 56 -4.68 -21.26 -20.83
C VAL A 56 -5.37 -21.89 -22.03
N ASP A 57 -5.69 -21.08 -23.04
CA ASP A 57 -6.18 -21.52 -24.35
C ASP A 57 -5.29 -21.00 -25.48
N LEU A 58 -4.21 -21.75 -25.74
CA LEU A 58 -3.22 -21.42 -26.78
C LEU A 58 -3.28 -22.36 -27.99
N ALA A 59 -4.17 -23.36 -28.00
CA ALA A 59 -4.20 -24.39 -29.04
C ALA A 59 -4.46 -23.82 -30.44
N ALA A 60 -5.12 -22.66 -30.53
CA ALA A 60 -5.43 -22.01 -31.80
C ALA A 60 -4.24 -21.26 -32.44
N CYS A 61 -3.21 -20.90 -31.66
CA CYS A 61 -2.08 -20.09 -32.12
C CYS A 61 -0.71 -20.70 -31.82
N SER A 62 -0.64 -21.82 -31.09
CA SER A 62 0.63 -22.47 -30.76
C SER A 62 1.34 -23.08 -31.97
N GLY A 63 0.63 -23.34 -33.07
CA GLY A 63 1.21 -23.81 -34.32
C GLY A 63 2.02 -25.10 -34.14
N ALA A 64 3.35 -24.99 -34.31
CA ALA A 64 4.29 -26.10 -34.14
C ALA A 64 5.12 -26.01 -32.83
N ALA A 65 4.82 -25.05 -31.95
CA ALA A 65 5.51 -24.89 -30.68
C ALA A 65 5.30 -26.13 -29.79
N THR A 66 6.37 -26.60 -29.16
CA THR A 66 6.29 -27.69 -28.19
C THR A 66 5.67 -27.20 -26.89
N GLN A 67 5.14 -28.11 -26.07
CA GLN A 67 4.63 -27.75 -24.74
C GLN A 67 5.70 -27.06 -23.88
N GLU A 68 6.95 -27.53 -23.96
CA GLU A 68 8.08 -26.92 -23.24
C GLU A 68 8.34 -25.47 -23.67
N GLN A 69 8.19 -25.16 -24.97
CA GLN A 69 8.30 -23.78 -25.46
C GLN A 69 7.14 -22.92 -24.95
N ILE A 70 5.92 -23.44 -24.97
CA ILE A 70 4.73 -22.75 -24.45
C ILE A 70 4.89 -22.46 -22.97
N ASP A 71 5.27 -23.45 -22.16
CA ASP A 71 5.44 -23.29 -20.71
C ASP A 71 6.51 -22.24 -20.38
N LYS A 72 7.63 -22.24 -21.11
CA LYS A 72 8.69 -21.24 -20.96
C LYS A 72 8.20 -19.84 -21.34
N GLU A 73 7.47 -19.71 -22.44
CA GLU A 73 6.94 -18.43 -22.91
C GLU A 73 5.81 -17.87 -22.02
N LEU A 74 5.18 -18.72 -21.20
CA LEU A 74 4.22 -18.33 -20.18
C LEU A 74 4.86 -17.81 -18.88
N GLU A 75 6.18 -17.93 -18.69
CA GLU A 75 6.86 -17.39 -17.50
C GLU A 75 6.66 -15.87 -17.34
N ILE A 76 6.58 -15.13 -18.46
CA ILE A 76 6.27 -13.69 -18.47
C ILE A 76 4.97 -13.37 -17.76
N VAL A 77 3.99 -14.28 -17.83
CA VAL A 77 2.69 -14.11 -17.20
C VAL A 77 2.83 -14.12 -15.69
N SER A 78 3.69 -15.00 -15.15
CA SER A 78 3.99 -15.08 -13.72
C SER A 78 4.82 -13.90 -13.23
N PHE A 79 5.76 -13.40 -14.04
CA PHE A 79 6.56 -12.22 -13.70
C PHE A 79 5.66 -10.99 -13.54
N LEU A 80 4.84 -10.72 -14.56
CA LEU A 80 3.82 -9.66 -14.49
C LEU A 80 2.86 -9.84 -13.32
N SER A 81 2.39 -11.07 -13.04
CA SER A 81 1.51 -11.31 -11.88
C SER A 81 2.16 -10.94 -10.55
N THR A 82 3.45 -11.20 -10.40
CA THR A 82 4.21 -10.88 -9.19
C THR A 82 4.39 -9.37 -9.07
N ASP A 83 4.74 -8.71 -10.18
CA ASP A 83 4.91 -7.26 -10.21
C ASP A 83 3.59 -6.50 -10.00
N PHE A 84 2.46 -7.02 -10.48
CA PHE A 84 1.15 -6.44 -10.21
C PHE A 84 0.69 -6.68 -8.77
N HIS A 85 1.13 -7.74 -8.10
CA HIS A 85 0.85 -7.94 -6.67
C HIS A 85 1.51 -6.84 -5.82
N GLU A 86 2.65 -6.29 -6.24
CA GLU A 86 3.30 -5.16 -5.56
C GLU A 86 2.39 -3.91 -5.53
N MET A 87 1.45 -3.77 -6.46
CA MET A 87 0.46 -2.68 -6.39
C MET A 87 -0.50 -2.81 -5.21
N VAL A 88 -0.83 -4.04 -4.80
CA VAL A 88 -1.62 -4.30 -3.59
C VAL A 88 -0.85 -3.79 -2.37
N VAL A 89 0.45 -4.07 -2.32
CA VAL A 89 1.35 -3.63 -1.25
C VAL A 89 1.46 -2.10 -1.24
N CYS A 90 1.69 -1.47 -2.39
CA CYS A 90 1.78 -0.02 -2.51
C CYS A 90 0.47 0.69 -2.12
N GLY A 91 -0.67 0.18 -2.56
CA GLY A 91 -1.97 0.70 -2.13
C GLY A 91 -2.19 0.54 -0.62
N GLY A 92 -1.80 -0.62 -0.05
CA GLY A 92 -1.83 -0.86 1.39
C GLY A 92 -0.96 0.14 2.18
N LEU A 93 0.22 0.48 1.66
CA LEU A 93 1.09 1.52 2.24
C LEU A 93 0.46 2.92 2.15
N ALA A 94 -0.24 3.25 1.07
CA ALA A 94 -0.98 4.51 0.95
C ALA A 94 -2.12 4.59 1.98
N ASN A 95 -2.88 3.51 2.14
CA ASN A 95 -3.94 3.42 3.15
C ASN A 95 -3.36 3.58 4.57
N ARG A 96 -2.24 2.89 4.85
CA ARG A 96 -1.51 3.01 6.12
C ARG A 96 -1.04 4.44 6.37
N PHE A 97 -0.52 5.12 5.35
CA PHE A 97 -0.11 6.53 5.44
C PHE A 97 -1.29 7.43 5.85
N ALA A 98 -2.44 7.29 5.17
CA ALA A 98 -3.63 8.08 5.49
C ALA A 98 -4.14 7.80 6.91
N TYR A 99 -4.18 6.53 7.31
CA TYR A 99 -4.55 6.11 8.66
C TYR A 99 -3.65 6.76 9.71
N GLU A 100 -2.33 6.61 9.56
CA GLU A 100 -1.36 7.13 10.52
C GLU A 100 -1.41 8.65 10.59
N LEU A 101 -1.65 9.32 9.45
CA LEU A 101 -1.81 10.76 9.47
C LEU A 101 -3.04 11.11 10.29
N ILE A 102 -4.22 10.60 9.95
CA ILE A 102 -5.47 10.91 10.66
C ILE A 102 -5.35 10.65 12.17
N HIS A 103 -4.63 9.62 12.59
CA HIS A 103 -4.47 9.24 13.99
C HIS A 103 -3.24 9.84 14.69
N PHE A 104 -2.50 10.76 14.06
CA PHE A 104 -1.26 11.30 14.59
C PHE A 104 -1.38 11.82 16.03
N PHE A 105 -2.43 12.60 16.35
CA PHE A 105 -2.64 13.13 17.71
C PHE A 105 -3.06 12.06 18.71
N ALA A 106 -3.72 10.99 18.28
CA ALA A 106 -3.99 9.84 19.14
C ALA A 106 -2.67 9.19 19.58
N SER A 107 -1.75 8.97 18.64
CA SER A 107 -0.43 8.41 18.92
C SER A 107 0.38 9.29 19.89
N ILE A 108 0.36 10.61 19.74
CA ILE A 108 0.98 11.53 20.71
C ILE A 108 0.31 11.42 22.09
N GLY A 109 -1.03 11.45 22.14
CA GLY A 109 -1.79 11.34 23.39
C GLY A 109 -1.52 10.04 24.15
N CYS A 110 -1.15 8.98 23.42
CA CYS A 110 -0.74 7.69 23.95
C CYS A 110 0.73 7.60 24.36
N GLY A 111 1.51 8.67 24.19
CA GLY A 111 2.93 8.67 24.51
C GLY A 111 3.80 7.88 23.53
N GLU A 112 3.25 7.47 22.38
CA GLU A 112 3.97 6.80 21.29
C GLU A 112 3.94 7.65 20.03
N PRO A 113 4.64 8.80 19.99
CA PRO A 113 4.77 9.55 18.76
C PRO A 113 5.68 8.79 17.80
N THR A 114 5.09 7.91 17.00
CA THR A 114 5.84 7.14 16.02
C THR A 114 5.77 7.80 14.66
N ASN A 115 6.94 8.09 14.11
CA ASN A 115 7.07 8.11 12.66
C ASN A 115 6.61 6.74 12.15
N PRO A 116 5.66 6.68 11.21
CA PRO A 116 5.16 5.40 10.75
C PRO A 116 6.30 4.57 10.14
N VAL A 117 6.41 3.32 10.58
CA VAL A 117 7.50 2.42 10.20
C VAL A 117 7.51 2.25 8.67
N GLY A 118 8.70 2.39 8.08
CA GLY A 118 8.89 2.21 6.63
C GLY A 118 8.57 3.45 5.79
N LEU A 119 8.18 4.56 6.41
CA LEU A 119 8.01 5.86 5.75
C LEU A 119 9.14 6.80 6.13
N ILE A 120 9.79 7.38 5.11
CA ILE A 120 10.91 8.30 5.30
C ILE A 120 10.55 9.63 4.64
N PHE A 121 10.48 10.70 5.41
CA PHE A 121 10.35 12.03 4.84
C PHE A 121 11.62 12.43 4.09
N SER A 122 11.48 12.73 2.81
CA SER A 122 12.59 13.10 1.92
C SER A 122 12.63 14.61 1.60
N GLY A 123 11.79 15.41 2.25
CA GLY A 123 11.67 16.85 2.00
C GLY A 123 10.56 17.20 1.01
N LEU A 124 10.11 18.46 1.06
CA LEU A 124 9.14 19.03 0.13
C LEU A 124 7.90 18.14 -0.10
N GLY A 125 7.26 17.70 0.97
CA GLY A 125 6.03 16.92 0.91
C GLY A 125 6.21 15.48 0.46
N THR A 126 7.43 15.04 0.12
CA THR A 126 7.67 13.68 -0.36
C THR A 126 8.04 12.73 0.77
N PHE A 127 7.33 11.60 0.84
CA PHE A 127 7.66 10.46 1.67
C PHE A 127 8.04 9.27 0.81
N LEU A 128 9.11 8.58 1.17
CA LEU A 128 9.53 7.34 0.53
C LEU A 128 9.00 6.15 1.32
N ALA A 129 8.38 5.21 0.62
CA ALA A 129 7.87 3.95 1.15
C ALA A 129 8.48 2.77 0.37
N GLY A 130 8.99 1.76 1.07
CA GLY A 130 9.54 0.54 0.42
C GLY A 130 10.73 0.77 -0.53
N GLY A 131 11.31 1.97 -0.57
CA GLY A 131 12.42 2.35 -1.46
C GLY A 131 12.03 2.66 -2.91
N VAL A 132 10.77 2.44 -3.30
CA VAL A 132 10.31 2.51 -4.70
C VAL A 132 9.04 3.35 -4.89
N MET A 133 8.28 3.56 -3.81
CA MET A 133 7.05 4.33 -3.82
C MET A 133 7.30 5.71 -3.20
N GLN A 134 6.85 6.75 -3.91
CA GLN A 134 6.80 8.12 -3.40
C GLN A 134 5.35 8.50 -3.09
N ILE A 135 5.12 9.00 -1.88
CA ILE A 135 3.87 9.63 -1.47
C ILE A 135 4.12 11.14 -1.47
N ASN A 136 3.45 11.85 -2.36
CA ASN A 136 3.60 13.29 -2.53
C ASN A 136 2.44 14.00 -1.85
N VAL A 137 2.74 14.70 -0.75
CA VAL A 137 1.77 15.45 0.04
C VAL A 137 1.80 16.92 -0.34
N LYS A 138 0.62 17.44 -0.69
CA LYS A 138 0.44 18.81 -1.16
C LYS A 138 -0.64 19.51 -0.34
N LEU A 139 -0.60 20.84 -0.35
CA LEU A 139 -1.67 21.68 0.17
C LEU A 139 -2.92 21.54 -0.72
N ALA A 140 -4.06 21.19 -0.12
CA ALA A 140 -5.33 21.09 -0.84
C ALA A 140 -5.91 22.48 -1.20
N LYS A 141 -5.53 23.52 -0.47
CA LYS A 141 -6.00 24.90 -0.62
C LYS A 141 -4.92 25.90 -0.26
N ASP A 142 -5.10 27.14 -0.69
CA ASP A 142 -4.24 28.26 -0.31
C ASP A 142 -4.19 28.43 1.21
N SER A 143 -2.98 28.66 1.74
CA SER A 143 -2.74 28.90 3.17
C SER A 143 -1.50 29.78 3.36
N ASN A 144 -1.09 30.00 4.61
CA ASN A 144 0.18 30.67 4.90
C ASN A 144 1.41 29.83 4.51
N LEU A 145 1.25 28.52 4.33
CA LEU A 145 2.33 27.61 3.91
C LEU A 145 2.60 27.69 2.40
N GLY A 146 1.63 28.14 1.61
CA GLY A 146 1.73 28.15 0.15
C GLY A 146 0.38 28.16 -0.56
N LYS A 147 0.43 27.91 -1.86
CA LYS A 147 -0.73 27.78 -2.75
C LYS A 147 -1.24 26.35 -2.78
N ALA A 148 -2.50 26.18 -3.17
CA ALA A 148 -3.04 24.86 -3.49
C ALA A 148 -2.13 24.15 -4.51
N GLY A 149 -1.78 22.90 -4.24
CA GLY A 149 -0.85 22.10 -5.04
C GLY A 149 0.63 22.24 -4.64
N ASP A 150 1.00 23.23 -3.83
CA ASP A 150 2.38 23.33 -3.31
C ASP A 150 2.67 22.18 -2.33
N PRO A 151 3.90 21.64 -2.33
CA PRO A 151 4.27 20.59 -1.39
C PRO A 151 4.23 21.06 0.07
N VAL A 152 3.84 20.17 0.99
CA VAL A 152 3.93 20.47 2.43
C VAL A 152 5.41 20.53 2.85
N PRO A 153 5.92 21.65 3.38
CA PRO A 153 7.37 21.88 3.48
C PRO A 153 8.05 21.19 4.68
N PHE A 154 7.34 20.35 5.44
CA PHE A 154 7.82 19.70 6.65
C PHE A 154 7.26 18.28 6.80
N ASP A 155 7.86 17.51 7.71
CA ASP A 155 7.41 16.16 8.04
C ASP A 155 6.13 16.23 8.90
N LEU A 156 5.02 15.72 8.37
CA LEU A 156 3.72 15.65 9.04
C LEU A 156 3.68 14.67 10.23
N PHE A 157 4.64 13.77 10.34
CA PHE A 157 4.75 12.82 11.46
C PHE A 157 5.75 13.27 12.52
N SER A 158 6.50 14.35 12.27
CA SER A 158 7.42 14.93 13.25
C SER A 158 6.67 15.87 14.19
N ILE A 159 6.63 15.56 15.49
CA ILE A 159 6.09 16.47 16.52
C ILE A 159 6.72 17.86 16.42
N GLY A 160 8.03 17.91 16.16
CA GLY A 160 8.78 19.18 16.08
C GLY A 160 8.29 20.11 14.98
N SER A 161 7.61 19.61 13.95
CA SER A 161 7.01 20.42 12.90
C SER A 161 5.89 21.33 13.43
N TYR A 162 5.22 20.93 14.51
CA TYR A 162 4.04 21.60 15.05
C TYR A 162 4.37 22.57 16.20
N GLY A 163 5.62 22.59 16.66
CA GLY A 163 6.09 23.46 17.73
C GLY A 163 6.93 22.72 18.77
N ALA A 164 7.35 23.43 19.81
CA ALA A 164 8.00 22.85 20.98
C ALA A 164 7.02 22.72 22.15
N GLY A 165 7.23 21.70 23.00
CA GLY A 165 6.42 21.48 24.20
C GLY A 165 4.98 21.08 23.91
N ILE A 166 4.75 20.26 22.87
CA ILE A 166 3.41 19.73 22.58
C ILE A 166 3.03 18.72 23.66
N SER A 167 1.87 18.94 24.27
CA SER A 167 1.23 18.05 25.23
C SER A 167 -0.17 17.72 24.72
N VAL A 168 -0.49 16.44 24.68
CA VAL A 168 -1.82 15.95 24.30
C VAL A 168 -2.34 15.09 25.43
N LYS A 169 -3.45 15.50 26.02
CA LYS A 169 -4.23 14.64 26.90
C LYS A 169 -5.41 14.11 26.10
N ALA A 170 -5.53 12.79 26.00
CA ALA A 170 -6.54 12.15 25.17
C ALA A 170 -7.49 11.30 26.02
N GLU A 171 -8.77 11.34 25.68
CA GLU A 171 -9.78 10.38 26.11
C GLU A 171 -10.25 9.65 24.86
N ILE A 172 -9.78 8.42 24.69
CA ILE A 172 -9.88 7.65 23.44
C ILE A 172 -10.71 6.40 23.68
N THR A 173 -11.56 6.07 22.71
CA THR A 173 -12.18 4.77 22.54
C THR A 173 -11.79 4.22 21.17
N ALA A 174 -11.32 2.97 21.10
CA ALA A 174 -11.11 2.31 19.82
C ALA A 174 -12.20 1.25 19.63
N ASP A 175 -12.87 1.31 18.48
CA ASP A 175 -13.63 0.19 17.95
C ASP A 175 -12.71 -0.58 17.01
N THR A 176 -12.27 -1.76 17.44
CA THR A 176 -11.42 -2.64 16.64
C THR A 176 -12.29 -3.77 16.10
N SER A 177 -12.57 -3.76 14.80
CA SER A 177 -13.17 -4.93 14.16
C SER A 177 -12.06 -5.81 13.57
N TRP A 178 -12.06 -7.08 13.95
CA TRP A 178 -11.19 -8.11 13.38
C TRP A 178 -11.96 -8.93 12.35
N SER A 179 -11.41 -9.08 11.15
CA SER A 179 -11.91 -10.08 10.20
C SER A 179 -11.06 -11.36 10.29
N THR A 180 -11.65 -12.49 9.87
CA THR A 180 -11.00 -13.81 9.83
C THR A 180 -9.80 -13.88 8.89
N GLU A 181 -9.56 -12.86 8.06
CA GLU A 181 -8.43 -12.76 7.13
C GLU A 181 -7.23 -11.99 7.71
N GLY A 182 -7.25 -11.70 9.03
CA GLY A 182 -6.16 -11.01 9.73
C GLY A 182 -6.23 -9.49 9.61
N GLU A 183 -7.39 -8.96 9.26
CA GLU A 183 -7.60 -7.54 9.01
C GLU A 183 -7.84 -6.79 10.30
N PHE A 184 -7.14 -5.67 10.38
CA PHE A 184 -7.25 -4.74 11.48
C PHE A 184 -7.78 -3.41 10.93
N ALA A 185 -9.05 -3.16 11.20
CA ALA A 185 -9.66 -1.86 11.05
C ALA A 185 -9.99 -1.35 12.46
N ALA A 186 -9.09 -0.57 13.06
CA ALA A 186 -9.48 0.25 14.20
C ALA A 186 -10.05 1.57 13.70
N HIS A 187 -11.23 1.90 14.17
CA HIS A 187 -11.66 3.28 14.20
C HIS A 187 -11.37 3.79 15.61
N VAL A 188 -10.47 4.76 15.69
CA VAL A 188 -10.25 5.49 16.93
C VAL A 188 -11.25 6.63 16.94
N ASP A 189 -11.98 6.77 18.03
CA ASP A 189 -12.74 7.97 18.37
C ASP A 189 -12.22 8.52 19.69
N GLY A 190 -12.39 9.82 19.92
CA GLY A 190 -11.94 10.42 21.15
C GLY A 190 -11.94 11.93 21.14
N THR A 191 -11.73 12.47 22.33
CA THR A 191 -11.50 13.90 22.56
C THR A 191 -10.06 14.13 23.01
N TYR A 192 -9.43 15.12 22.40
CA TYR A 192 -8.07 15.53 22.65
C TYR A 192 -8.07 16.93 23.23
N GLU A 193 -7.24 17.10 24.24
CA GLU A 193 -6.91 18.37 24.82
C GLU A 193 -5.44 18.65 24.52
N ILE A 194 -5.20 19.60 23.62
CA ILE A 194 -3.90 19.86 23.01
C ILE A 194 -3.39 21.20 23.53
N SER A 195 -2.13 21.22 23.99
CA SER A 195 -1.42 22.41 24.41
C SER A 195 -0.05 22.44 23.76
N VAL A 196 0.41 23.62 23.34
CA VAL A 196 1.72 23.80 22.70
C VAL A 196 2.40 25.03 23.29
N ASP A 197 3.58 24.85 23.87
CA ASP A 197 4.31 25.95 24.53
C ASP A 197 4.87 26.96 23.53
N ALA A 198 5.45 26.48 22.43
CA ALA A 198 5.98 27.31 21.34
C ALA A 198 5.39 26.83 20.00
N PRO A 199 4.17 27.30 19.64
CA PRO A 199 3.41 26.81 18.49
C PRO A 199 4.07 27.15 17.15
N ASN A 200 3.99 26.22 16.19
CA ASN A 200 4.09 26.56 14.78
C ASN A 200 2.66 26.77 14.23
N PRO A 201 2.18 28.03 14.11
CA PRO A 201 0.80 28.33 13.77
C PRO A 201 0.40 27.77 12.40
N ASP A 202 1.32 27.78 11.43
CA ASP A 202 1.01 27.38 10.06
C ASP A 202 0.88 25.86 9.96
N ALA A 203 1.73 25.10 10.65
CA ALA A 203 1.63 23.64 10.71
C ALA A 203 0.42 23.16 11.53
N LEU A 204 0.15 23.79 12.67
CA LEU A 204 -1.04 23.51 13.49
C LEU A 204 -2.34 23.88 12.76
N GLY A 205 -2.29 24.90 11.90
CA GLY A 205 -3.40 25.31 11.04
C GLY A 205 -3.91 24.22 10.11
N LEU A 206 -3.04 23.30 9.66
CA LEU A 206 -3.45 22.13 8.87
C LEU A 206 -4.41 21.21 9.63
N TRP A 207 -4.33 21.20 10.96
CA TRP A 207 -5.20 20.43 11.86
C TRP A 207 -6.35 21.26 12.43
N GLY A 208 -6.50 22.51 12.00
CA GLY A 208 -7.48 23.43 12.57
C GLY A 208 -7.24 23.72 14.06
N ILE A 209 -6.00 23.59 14.53
CA ILE A 209 -5.60 23.88 15.92
C ILE A 209 -5.13 25.33 15.99
N ALA A 210 -5.68 26.08 16.95
CA ALA A 210 -5.25 27.44 17.20
C ALA A 210 -3.84 27.48 17.77
N ALA A 211 -3.05 28.46 17.36
CA ALA A 211 -1.66 28.58 17.79
C ALA A 211 -1.50 28.84 19.30
N THR A 212 -2.50 29.36 20.00
CA THR A 212 -2.32 29.75 21.41
C THR A 212 -3.36 29.10 22.31
N GLY A 213 -2.92 28.80 23.54
CA GLY A 213 -3.76 28.24 24.58
C GLY A 213 -3.99 26.74 24.43
N LYS A 214 -4.93 26.26 25.25
CA LYS A 214 -5.37 24.88 25.27
C LYS A 214 -6.58 24.73 24.35
N VAL A 215 -6.56 23.76 23.45
CA VAL A 215 -7.64 23.51 22.50
C VAL A 215 -8.21 22.12 22.73
N SER A 216 -9.53 22.00 22.74
CA SER A 216 -10.21 20.71 22.72
C SER A 216 -10.68 20.39 21.30
N LYS A 217 -10.41 19.17 20.83
CA LYS A 217 -10.78 18.67 19.50
C LYS A 217 -11.23 17.22 19.61
N THR A 218 -12.18 16.83 18.78
CA THR A 218 -12.52 15.41 18.55
C THR A 218 -11.62 14.81 17.46
N GLN A 219 -11.55 13.48 17.41
CA GLN A 219 -10.87 12.77 16.31
C GLN A 219 -11.47 13.12 14.94
N ALA A 220 -12.80 13.21 14.87
CA ALA A 220 -13.49 13.61 13.65
C ALA A 220 -13.12 15.03 13.20
N GLU A 221 -13.01 15.99 14.13
CA GLU A 221 -12.59 17.36 13.78
C GLU A 221 -11.14 17.43 13.30
N LEU A 222 -10.23 16.66 13.89
CA LEU A 222 -8.83 16.60 13.46
C LEU A 222 -8.70 15.94 12.07
N ALA A 223 -9.39 14.81 11.88
CA ALA A 223 -9.43 14.07 10.62
C ALA A 223 -10.01 14.94 9.49
N GLN A 224 -11.13 15.62 9.75
CA GLN A 224 -11.72 16.56 8.81
C GLN A 224 -10.77 17.70 8.47
N ALA A 225 -10.17 18.33 9.49
CA ALA A 225 -9.27 19.46 9.27
C ALA A 225 -8.07 19.06 8.40
N ILE A 226 -7.39 17.96 8.70
CA ILE A 226 -6.24 17.54 7.89
C ILE A 226 -6.69 17.19 6.46
N ALA A 227 -7.81 16.48 6.29
CA ALA A 227 -8.35 16.10 4.99
C ALA A 227 -8.79 17.28 4.11
N GLU A 228 -9.20 18.39 4.71
CA GLU A 228 -9.52 19.63 3.99
C GLU A 228 -8.28 20.47 3.63
N ASN A 229 -7.13 20.18 4.23
CA ASN A 229 -5.92 20.98 4.08
C ASN A 229 -4.82 20.27 3.29
N VAL A 230 -4.83 18.94 3.21
CA VAL A 230 -3.84 18.17 2.45
C VAL A 230 -4.48 17.15 1.52
N VAL A 231 -3.78 16.88 0.42
CA VAL A 231 -4.05 15.78 -0.51
C VAL A 231 -2.76 15.02 -0.79
N PHE A 232 -2.88 13.77 -1.23
CA PHE A 232 -1.73 12.94 -1.61
C PHE A 232 -1.87 12.44 -3.03
N SER A 233 -0.74 12.23 -3.69
CA SER A 233 -0.61 11.37 -4.86
C SER A 233 0.51 10.37 -4.64
N LEU A 234 0.40 9.26 -5.35
CA LEU A 234 1.40 8.20 -5.41
C LEU A 234 2.14 8.28 -6.74
N ASP A 235 3.46 8.23 -6.68
CA ASP A 235 4.35 8.00 -7.83
C ASP A 235 5.18 6.75 -7.54
N ILE A 236 4.94 5.69 -8.30
CA ILE A 236 5.59 4.39 -8.13
C ILE A 236 6.35 4.13 -9.41
N GLU A 237 7.68 4.03 -9.33
CA GLU A 237 8.54 3.64 -10.45
C GLU A 237 9.31 2.39 -10.05
N GLN A 238 9.06 1.29 -10.77
CA GLN A 238 9.60 -0.02 -10.44
C GLN A 238 10.29 -0.63 -11.65
N GLU A 239 11.41 -1.29 -11.39
CA GLU A 239 12.07 -2.21 -12.30
C GLU A 239 12.36 -3.51 -11.55
N SER A 240 11.73 -4.61 -11.96
CA SER A 240 11.92 -5.91 -11.36
C SER A 240 13.17 -6.61 -11.92
N SER A 241 13.72 -7.55 -11.15
CA SER A 241 14.88 -8.33 -11.58
C SER A 241 14.57 -9.22 -12.80
N GLN A 242 13.29 -9.41 -13.09
CA GLN A 242 12.75 -10.13 -14.24
C GLN A 242 12.54 -9.23 -15.47
N GLY A 243 12.91 -7.95 -15.41
CA GLY A 243 12.87 -7.03 -16.55
C GLY A 243 11.50 -6.40 -16.82
N VAL A 244 10.57 -6.44 -15.84
CA VAL A 244 9.33 -5.67 -15.89
C VAL A 244 9.60 -4.27 -15.34
N LYS A 245 9.25 -3.25 -16.12
CA LYS A 245 9.35 -1.84 -15.77
C LYS A 245 7.97 -1.23 -15.84
N TYR A 246 7.55 -0.52 -14.80
CA TYR A 246 6.28 0.18 -14.82
C TYR A 246 6.34 1.47 -14.02
N ARG A 247 5.43 2.39 -14.35
CA ARG A 247 5.22 3.60 -13.58
C ARG A 247 3.74 3.91 -13.39
N ILE A 248 3.34 4.11 -12.14
CA ILE A 248 1.99 4.49 -11.73
C ILE A 248 2.05 5.90 -11.14
N VAL A 249 1.20 6.80 -11.63
CA VAL A 249 1.08 8.16 -11.10
C VAL A 249 -0.39 8.43 -10.82
N SER A 250 -0.80 8.28 -9.57
CA SER A 250 -2.21 8.48 -9.18
C SER A 250 -2.59 9.97 -9.16
N PRO A 251 -3.88 10.28 -9.39
CA PRO A 251 -4.39 11.62 -9.14
C PRO A 251 -4.27 11.98 -7.66
N ASP A 252 -4.39 13.27 -7.34
CA ASP A 252 -4.46 13.69 -5.95
C ASP A 252 -5.77 13.18 -5.29
N PHE A 253 -5.68 12.60 -4.10
CA PHE A 253 -6.82 12.12 -3.29
C PHE A 253 -6.69 12.57 -1.84
N SER A 254 -7.81 12.63 -1.11
CA SER A 254 -7.81 13.05 0.29
C SER A 254 -7.44 11.88 1.23
N PRO A 255 -6.73 12.12 2.35
CA PRO A 255 -6.62 11.13 3.43
C PRO A 255 -7.98 10.61 3.91
N ALA A 256 -9.02 11.47 3.92
CA ALA A 256 -10.36 11.05 4.33
C ALA A 256 -11.00 10.08 3.35
N ASP A 257 -10.68 10.15 2.06
CA ASP A 257 -11.21 9.21 1.08
C ASP A 257 -10.76 7.79 1.42
N LEU A 258 -9.45 7.61 1.62
CA LEU A 258 -8.85 6.34 2.04
C LEU A 258 -9.43 5.82 3.36
N TYR A 259 -9.48 6.70 4.37
CA TYR A 259 -9.97 6.33 5.69
C TYR A 259 -11.43 5.86 5.68
N ASN A 260 -12.27 6.47 4.83
CA ASN A 260 -13.68 6.11 4.70
C ASN A 260 -13.95 4.97 3.72
N GLY A 261 -12.91 4.25 3.25
CA GLY A 261 -13.10 3.12 2.36
C GLY A 261 -13.18 3.49 0.86
N THR A 262 -13.01 4.76 0.49
CA THR A 262 -13.09 5.18 -0.92
C THR A 262 -11.89 4.66 -1.69
N GLY A 263 -12.16 3.81 -2.68
CA GLY A 263 -11.10 3.27 -3.54
C GLY A 263 -10.38 4.33 -4.36
N ILE A 264 -9.08 4.14 -4.57
CA ILE A 264 -8.20 5.01 -5.37
C ILE A 264 -7.94 4.36 -6.73
N ASP A 265 -8.02 5.18 -7.78
CA ASP A 265 -7.57 4.76 -9.11
C ASP A 265 -6.03 4.80 -9.18
N LEU A 266 -5.44 3.70 -9.66
CA LEU A 266 -3.99 3.58 -9.84
C LEU A 266 -3.65 3.57 -11.33
N PRO A 267 -3.76 4.70 -12.04
CA PRO A 267 -3.54 4.74 -13.48
C PRO A 267 -2.08 4.44 -13.82
N LEU A 268 -1.92 3.52 -14.78
CA LEU A 268 -0.63 3.19 -15.34
C LEU A 268 -0.23 4.23 -16.38
N THR A 269 0.94 4.84 -16.20
CA THR A 269 1.51 5.78 -17.18
C THR A 269 2.41 5.06 -18.18
N PHE A 270 3.04 3.97 -17.74
CA PHE A 270 3.98 3.18 -18.54
C PHE A 270 4.06 1.74 -18.02
N LEU A 271 4.12 0.79 -18.94
CA LEU A 271 4.48 -0.61 -18.68
C LEU A 271 5.31 -1.14 -19.84
N GLU A 272 6.43 -1.75 -19.53
CA GLU A 272 7.25 -2.52 -20.44
C GLU A 272 7.78 -3.76 -19.73
N ALA A 273 7.55 -4.93 -20.28
CA ALA A 273 8.25 -6.14 -19.89
C ALA A 273 8.92 -6.72 -21.12
N ILE A 274 10.23 -6.98 -20.98
CA ILE A 274 11.05 -7.60 -22.03
C ILE A 274 11.73 -8.80 -21.41
N ILE A 275 11.51 -9.99 -21.99
CA ILE A 275 12.26 -11.20 -21.64
C ILE A 275 13.27 -11.47 -22.77
N PRO A 276 14.56 -11.20 -22.56
CA PRO A 276 15.58 -11.38 -23.59
C PRO A 276 15.70 -12.82 -24.09
N GLU A 277 15.49 -13.82 -23.22
CA GLU A 277 15.67 -15.24 -23.50
C GLU A 277 14.66 -15.77 -24.53
N THR A 278 13.44 -15.21 -24.54
CA THR A 278 12.36 -15.57 -25.46
C THR A 278 12.11 -14.50 -26.51
N ASN A 279 12.82 -13.37 -26.43
CA ASN A 279 12.59 -12.17 -27.24
C ASN A 279 11.12 -11.73 -27.20
N GLN A 280 10.46 -11.92 -26.04
CA GLN A 280 9.08 -11.49 -25.82
C GLN A 280 9.05 -10.04 -25.34
N LYS A 281 8.03 -9.32 -25.80
CA LYS A 281 7.72 -7.95 -25.39
C LYS A 281 6.24 -7.83 -25.05
N THR A 282 5.93 -7.13 -23.97
CA THR A 282 4.55 -6.78 -23.62
C THR A 282 4.15 -5.42 -24.14
N THR A 283 2.89 -5.30 -24.52
CA THR A 283 2.21 -4.03 -24.74
C THR A 283 0.94 -4.02 -23.89
N LEU A 284 0.66 -2.90 -23.22
CA LEU A 284 -0.57 -2.73 -22.48
C LEU A 284 -1.75 -2.62 -23.45
N ASP A 285 -2.75 -3.49 -23.27
CA ASP A 285 -4.00 -3.48 -24.05
C ASP A 285 -5.12 -2.78 -23.28
N HIS A 286 -5.24 -3.10 -21.99
CA HIS A 286 -6.25 -2.54 -21.10
C HIS A 286 -5.67 -2.29 -19.70
N TRP A 287 -6.05 -1.18 -19.09
CA TRP A 287 -5.80 -0.89 -17.68
C TRP A 287 -7.05 -0.31 -17.02
N GLY A 288 -7.57 -1.02 -16.04
CA GLY A 288 -8.73 -0.60 -15.27
C GLY A 288 -8.65 -1.16 -13.87
N ILE A 289 -7.61 -0.78 -13.11
CA ILE A 289 -7.40 -1.23 -11.74
C ILE A 289 -7.71 -0.10 -10.77
N ARG A 290 -8.52 -0.43 -9.77
CA ARG A 290 -8.80 0.38 -8.60
C ARG A 290 -8.31 -0.33 -7.36
N PHE A 291 -7.61 0.39 -6.50
CA PHE A 291 -7.32 -0.04 -5.14
C PHE A 291 -8.53 0.23 -4.26
N VAL A 292 -9.02 -0.78 -3.55
CA VAL A 292 -10.08 -0.63 -2.55
C VAL A 292 -9.44 -0.76 -1.16
N PRO A 293 -9.47 0.30 -0.33
CA PRO A 293 -8.75 0.36 0.95
C PRO A 293 -9.40 -0.47 2.05
N ASP A 294 -10.61 -0.99 1.83
CA ASP A 294 -11.19 -1.97 2.74
C ASP A 294 -10.32 -3.23 2.76
N GLN A 295 -10.13 -3.84 3.93
CA GLN A 295 -9.53 -5.18 4.06
C GLN A 295 -8.07 -5.31 3.55
N ILE A 296 -7.09 -4.66 4.22
CA ILE A 296 -5.62 -4.73 3.97
C ILE A 296 -5.23 -4.34 2.52
N GLY A 297 -6.16 -3.80 1.74
CA GLY A 297 -5.91 -3.47 0.35
C GLY A 297 -6.20 -4.65 -0.55
N ILE A 298 -7.23 -4.48 -1.36
CA ILE A 298 -7.64 -5.37 -2.44
C ILE A 298 -7.68 -4.57 -3.74
N LEU A 299 -7.49 -5.25 -4.86
CA LEU A 299 -7.68 -4.63 -6.17
C LEU A 299 -9.03 -5.05 -6.74
N ASP A 300 -9.62 -4.16 -7.52
CA ASP A 300 -10.82 -4.41 -8.30
C ASP A 300 -10.61 -3.97 -9.75
N GLY A 301 -11.09 -4.77 -10.69
CA GLY A 301 -10.98 -4.54 -12.13
C GLY A 301 -9.99 -5.45 -12.84
N SER A 302 -9.37 -4.98 -13.92
CA SER A 302 -8.51 -5.85 -14.73
C SER A 302 -7.35 -5.16 -15.46
N ILE A 303 -6.36 -5.95 -15.84
CA ILE A 303 -5.21 -5.56 -16.65
C ILE A 303 -5.16 -6.51 -17.85
N GLY A 304 -5.19 -5.96 -19.05
CA GLY A 304 -4.98 -6.69 -20.29
C GLY A 304 -3.61 -6.36 -20.86
N VAL A 305 -2.83 -7.39 -21.18
CA VAL A 305 -1.55 -7.25 -21.89
C VAL A 305 -1.55 -8.12 -23.14
N LYS A 306 -0.92 -7.59 -24.19
CA LYS A 306 -0.54 -8.33 -25.38
C LYS A 306 0.93 -8.70 -25.29
N VAL A 307 1.26 -9.96 -25.51
CA VAL A 307 2.63 -10.48 -25.57
C VAL A 307 2.96 -10.80 -27.01
N ASP A 308 3.91 -10.06 -27.57
CA ASP A 308 4.46 -10.27 -28.90
C ASP A 308 5.88 -10.87 -28.80
N GLY A 309 6.34 -11.53 -29.87
CA GLY A 309 7.61 -12.25 -29.87
C GLY A 309 7.45 -13.70 -29.37
N GLY A 310 8.57 -14.40 -29.18
CA GLY A 310 8.55 -15.83 -28.93
C GLY A 310 8.02 -16.67 -30.09
N SER A 311 7.63 -17.90 -29.79
CA SER A 311 7.05 -18.89 -30.70
C SER A 311 5.52 -18.74 -30.78
N VAL A 312 4.89 -18.21 -29.71
CA VAL A 312 3.45 -18.06 -29.60
C VAL A 312 3.11 -16.63 -29.12
N PRO A 313 2.55 -15.76 -29.97
CA PRO A 313 1.97 -14.50 -29.51
C PRO A 313 0.64 -14.77 -28.80
N PHE A 314 0.36 -14.06 -27.71
CA PHE A 314 -0.85 -14.24 -26.93
C PHE A 314 -1.28 -12.98 -26.17
N TYR A 315 -2.47 -13.02 -25.59
CA TYR A 315 -3.01 -12.03 -24.66
C TYR A 315 -3.10 -12.65 -23.27
N ALA A 316 -2.79 -11.88 -22.25
CA ALA A 316 -3.02 -12.24 -20.86
C ALA A 316 -3.91 -11.19 -20.18
N VAL A 317 -4.93 -11.65 -19.46
CA VAL A 317 -5.82 -10.82 -18.66
C VAL A 317 -5.68 -11.21 -17.20
N TYR A 318 -5.40 -10.22 -16.37
CA TYR A 318 -5.33 -10.32 -14.91
C TYR A 318 -6.58 -9.67 -14.35
N SER A 319 -7.49 -10.45 -13.79
CA SER A 319 -8.73 -9.95 -13.22
C SER A 319 -8.71 -10.04 -11.70
N TYR A 320 -9.04 -8.93 -11.06
CA TYR A 320 -9.20 -8.81 -9.63
C TYR A 320 -10.68 -8.54 -9.33
N ALA A 321 -11.31 -9.43 -8.60
CA ALA A 321 -12.69 -9.28 -8.13
C ALA A 321 -12.65 -9.03 -6.62
N GLN A 322 -12.18 -7.84 -6.23
CA GLN A 322 -11.92 -7.51 -4.82
C GLN A 322 -10.97 -8.51 -4.15
N SER A 323 -9.81 -8.71 -4.77
CA SER A 323 -8.83 -9.73 -4.37
C SER A 323 -7.41 -9.17 -4.37
N ARG A 324 -6.51 -9.81 -3.61
CA ARG A 324 -5.06 -9.53 -3.64
C ARG A 324 -4.32 -10.34 -4.71
N THR A 325 -4.95 -11.38 -5.23
CA THR A 325 -4.40 -12.26 -6.25
C THR A 325 -5.30 -12.25 -7.48
N PRO A 326 -4.75 -11.98 -8.67
CA PRO A 326 -5.55 -12.01 -9.89
C PRO A 326 -5.90 -13.45 -10.28
N SER A 327 -7.09 -13.64 -10.85
CA SER A 327 -7.30 -14.75 -11.77
C SER A 327 -6.68 -14.41 -13.12
N VAL A 328 -5.98 -15.36 -13.75
CA VAL A 328 -5.23 -15.09 -14.98
C VAL A 328 -5.77 -15.91 -16.14
N ALA A 329 -6.21 -15.24 -17.20
CA ALA A 329 -6.64 -15.88 -18.44
C ALA A 329 -5.64 -15.58 -19.56
N VAL A 330 -5.18 -16.63 -20.26
CA VAL A 330 -4.29 -16.52 -21.41
C VAL A 330 -4.97 -17.05 -22.65
N SER A 331 -4.98 -16.28 -23.74
CA SER A 331 -5.61 -16.71 -24.99
C SER A 331 -4.93 -16.13 -26.23
N CYS A 332 -5.16 -16.78 -27.37
CA CYS A 332 -4.69 -16.31 -28.69
C CYS A 332 -5.45 -15.09 -29.22
N ASN A 333 -6.66 -14.85 -28.70
CA ASN A 333 -7.55 -13.81 -29.20
C ASN A 333 -7.51 -12.60 -28.27
N PRO A 334 -7.69 -11.38 -28.80
CA PRO A 334 -7.89 -10.24 -27.94
C PRO A 334 -9.10 -10.48 -27.03
N PRO A 335 -9.05 -10.07 -25.75
CA PRO A 335 -10.18 -10.19 -24.86
C PRO A 335 -11.39 -9.44 -25.43
N SER A 336 -12.59 -9.99 -25.21
CA SER A 336 -13.81 -9.25 -25.55
C SER A 336 -13.94 -8.04 -24.63
N PRO A 337 -14.28 -6.85 -25.15
CA PRO A 337 -14.42 -5.64 -24.34
C PRO A 337 -15.57 -5.72 -23.33
#